data_AF-A0A815Y2Z2-F1
#
_entry.id   AF-A0A815Y2Z2-F1
#
_cell.length_a   1.000
_cell.length_b   1.000
_cell.length_c   1.000
_cell.angle_alpha   90.00
_cell.angle_beta   90.00
_cell.angle_gamma   90.00
#
_symmetry.space_group_name_H-M   'P 1'
#
loop_
_entity.id
_entity.type
_entity.pdbx_description
1 polymer ?
#
loop_
_entity_poly.entity_id
_entity_poly.type
_entity_poly.pdbx_seq_one_letter_code
_entity_poly.pdbx_strand_id
1 'polypeptide(L)' 'SIYGGTEVTIIGDGFTPVDTRIIVGSIEYTSMATITYSQIIFTTQIPPPEYINQIIPITILIGTNTAVCSFETCSFTWA' A
#
# COMPACT_ATOMS: atom_id res chain seq x y z
N SER A 1 -13.40 1.73 -2.92
CA SER A 1 -14.02 2.68 -3.86
C SER A 1 -13.29 2.65 -5.19
N ILE A 2 -13.99 2.41 -6.30
CA ILE A 2 -13.43 2.53 -7.66
C ILE A 2 -13.04 3.97 -8.05
N TYR A 3 -13.49 4.98 -7.31
CA TYR A 3 -13.15 6.38 -7.55
C TYR A 3 -11.90 6.84 -6.78
N GLY A 4 -11.18 5.91 -6.15
CA GLY A 4 -10.12 6.26 -5.20
C GLY A 4 -10.68 6.89 -3.92
N GLY A 5 -9.84 7.68 -3.25
CA GLY A 5 -10.23 8.43 -2.04
C GLY A 5 -10.38 7.57 -0.79
N THR A 6 -10.09 6.28 -0.86
CA THR A 6 -10.20 5.38 0.30
C THR A 6 -8.92 5.50 1.13
N GLU A 7 -9.04 5.85 2.40
CA GLU A 7 -7.92 5.79 3.34
C GLU A 7 -7.56 4.33 3.63
N VAL A 8 -6.30 3.98 3.42
CA VAL A 8 -5.74 2.66 3.70
C VAL A 8 -4.74 2.82 4.83
N THR A 9 -4.94 2.06 5.91
CA THR A 9 -4.03 1.98 7.04
C THR A 9 -3.38 0.60 7.08
N ILE A 10 -2.05 0.56 7.02
CA ILE A 10 -1.24 -0.65 7.19
C ILE A 10 -0.54 -0.56 8.54
N ILE A 11 -0.68 -1.58 9.36
CA ILE A 11 -0.07 -1.69 10.69
C ILE A 11 1.02 -2.77 10.61
N GLY A 12 2.18 -2.46 11.19
CA GLY A 12 3.32 -3.38 11.21
C GLY A 12 4.43 -2.82 12.10
N ASP A 13 5.66 -3.25 11.86
CA ASP A 13 6.86 -2.76 12.54
C ASP A 13 8.03 -2.66 11.56
N GLY A 14 8.98 -1.76 11.83
CA GLY A 14 10.22 -1.65 11.06
C GLY A 14 10.12 -0.79 9.80
N PHE A 15 9.03 -0.04 9.63
CA PHE A 15 8.92 0.94 8.54
C PHE A 15 9.79 2.16 8.86
N THR A 16 10.30 2.81 7.82
CA THR A 16 11.15 3.99 7.96
C THR A 16 10.71 5.04 6.94
N PRO A 17 10.39 6.28 7.35
CA PRO A 17 9.81 7.27 6.44
C PRO A 17 10.66 7.57 5.19
N VAL A 18 11.97 7.44 5.30
CA VAL A 18 12.92 7.80 4.23
C VAL A 18 13.14 6.65 3.23
N ASP A 19 12.96 5.41 3.67
CA ASP A 19 13.40 4.22 2.93
C ASP A 19 12.26 3.19 2.75
N THR A 20 11.01 3.61 2.97
CA THR A 20 9.82 2.77 2.76
C THR A 20 9.08 3.21 1.51
N ARG A 21 8.87 2.27 0.58
CA ARG A 21 8.09 2.47 -0.64
C ARG A 21 6.84 1.61 -0.63
N ILE A 22 5.73 2.17 -1.09
CA ILE A 22 4.42 1.52 -1.06
C ILE A 22 3.86 1.48 -2.47
N ILE A 23 3.58 0.27 -2.96
CA ILE A 23 3.09 0.02 -4.31
C ILE A 23 1.86 -0.87 -4.23
N VAL A 24 0.77 -0.46 -4.86
CA VAL A 24 -0.43 -1.30 -5.03
C VAL A 24 -0.63 -1.55 -6.52
N GLY A 25 -0.33 -2.77 -6.96
CA GLY A 25 -0.27 -3.10 -8.39
C GLY A 25 0.87 -2.34 -9.08
N SER A 26 0.52 -1.39 -9.95
CA SER A 26 1.46 -0.50 -10.64
C SER A 26 1.50 0.94 -10.09
N ILE A 27 0.70 1.25 -9.06
CA ILE A 27 0.59 2.61 -8.50
C ILE A 27 1.49 2.73 -7.27
N GLU A 28 2.41 3.69 -7.29
CA GLU A 28 3.27 4.03 -6.15
C GLU A 28 2.64 5.16 -5.31
N TYR A 29 2.53 4.91 -4.00
CA TYR A 29 1.91 5.81 -3.01
C TYR A 29 2.91 6.48 -2.07
N THR A 30 4.20 6.20 -2.22
CA THR A 30 5.28 6.63 -1.29
C THR A 30 5.22 8.11 -0.94
N SER A 31 5.05 9.00 -1.94
CA SER A 31 5.03 10.45 -1.73
C SER A 31 3.74 11.00 -1.10
N MET A 32 2.68 10.19 -1.09
CA MET A 32 1.36 10.53 -0.54
C MET A 32 1.08 9.82 0.79
N ALA A 33 2.00 8.99 1.25
CA ALA A 33 1.85 8.21 2.46
C ALA A 33 2.41 8.96 3.67
N THR A 34 1.69 8.89 4.78
CA THR A 34 2.24 9.18 6.11
C THR A 34 2.83 7.88 6.64
N ILE A 35 4.15 7.86 6.84
CA ILE A 35 4.89 6.68 7.30
C ILE A 35 5.45 6.97 8.68
N THR A 36 5.20 6.07 9.62
CA THR A 36 5.80 6.00 10.95
C THR A 36 6.45 4.64 11.12
N TYR A 37 7.15 4.40 12.23
CA TYR A 37 7.79 3.11 12.48
C TYR A 37 6.82 1.91 12.40
N SER A 38 5.58 2.10 12.86
CA SER A 38 4.60 1.03 13.01
C SER A 38 3.34 1.18 12.16
N GLN A 39 3.26 2.22 11.34
CA GLN A 39 2.07 2.53 10.57
C GLN A 39 2.37 3.23 9.26
N ILE A 40 1.65 2.85 8.22
CA ILE A 40 1.59 3.54 6.93
C ILE A 40 0.13 3.91 6.68
N ILE A 41 -0.13 5.17 6.38
CA ILE A 41 -1.47 5.66 5.99
C ILE A 41 -1.36 6.35 4.63
N PHE A 42 -2.22 5.99 3.69
CA PHE A 42 -2.31 6.68 2.39
C PHE A 42 -3.74 6.66 1.86
N THR A 43 -4.04 7.57 0.94
CA THR A 43 -5.34 7.62 0.26
C THR A 43 -5.22 7.07 -1.15
N THR A 44 -6.10 6.13 -1.51
CA THR A 44 -6.05 5.48 -2.83
C THR A 44 -6.34 6.46 -3.97
N GLN A 45 -5.70 6.22 -5.12
CA GLN A 45 -6.00 6.92 -6.37
C GLN A 45 -7.08 6.15 -7.15
N ILE A 46 -7.60 6.78 -8.21
CA ILE A 46 -8.44 6.10 -9.20
C ILE A 46 -7.57 5.01 -9.86
N PRO A 47 -7.97 3.73 -9.79
CA PRO A 47 -7.20 2.64 -10.37
C PRO A 47 -7.34 2.57 -11.89
N PRO A 48 -6.37 1.94 -12.60
CA PRO A 48 -6.60 1.41 -13.93
C PRO A 48 -7.85 0.50 -13.97
N PRO A 49 -8.65 0.52 -15.06
CA PRO A 49 -9.87 -0.28 -15.17
C PRO A 49 -9.65 -1.79 -14.93
N GLU A 50 -8.49 -2.32 -15.30
CA GLU A 50 -8.11 -3.72 -15.11
C GLU A 50 -7.94 -4.14 -13.65
N TYR A 51 -7.83 -3.20 -12.71
CA TYR A 51 -7.71 -3.49 -11.28
C TYR A 51 -9.06 -3.45 -10.54
N ILE A 52 -10.14 -3.02 -11.21
CA ILE A 52 -11.48 -2.98 -10.62
C ILE A 52 -11.98 -4.40 -10.36
N ASN A 53 -12.47 -4.65 -9.15
CA ASN A 53 -12.91 -5.97 -8.66
C ASN A 53 -11.81 -7.07 -8.72
N GLN A 54 -10.53 -6.68 -8.79
CA GLN A 54 -9.40 -7.60 -8.70
C GLN A 54 -8.73 -7.49 -7.33
N ILE A 55 -8.22 -8.62 -6.82
CA ILE A 55 -7.40 -8.66 -5.62
C ILE A 55 -5.97 -8.31 -6.03
N ILE A 56 -5.53 -7.11 -5.67
CA ILE A 56 -4.21 -6.59 -6.03
C ILE A 56 -3.28 -6.64 -4.81
N PRO A 57 -2.10 -7.28 -4.91
CA PRO A 57 -1.15 -7.30 -3.80
C PRO A 57 -0.58 -5.90 -3.53
N ILE A 58 -0.42 -5.59 -2.25
CA ILE A 58 0.32 -4.43 -1.76
C ILE A 58 1.76 -4.87 -1.55
N THR A 59 2.69 -4.23 -2.25
CA THR A 59 4.12 -4.42 -2.08
C THR A 59 4.67 -3.27 -1.26
N ILE A 60 5.34 -3.60 -0.15
CA ILE A 60 6.03 -2.64 0.70
C ILE A 60 7.52 -2.98 0.66
N LEU A 61 8.33 -2.04 0.23
CA LEU A 61 9.80 -2.19 0.22
C LEU A 61 10.39 -1.33 1.32
N ILE A 62 11.32 -1.87 2.10
CA ILE A 62 12.07 -1.17 3.15
C ILE A 62 13.55 -1.33 2.80
N GLY A 63 14.13 -0.31 2.16
CA GLY A 63 15.44 -0.41 1.51
C GLY A 63 15.43 -1.44 0.39
N THR A 64 16.25 -2.48 0.53
CA THR A 64 16.31 -3.61 -0.41
C THR A 64 15.40 -4.78 0.00
N ASN A 65 14.75 -4.71 1.15
CA ASN A 65 13.91 -5.78 1.67
C ASN A 65 12.44 -5.57 1.29
N THR A 66 11.68 -6.65 1.18
CA THR A 66 10.22 -6.60 1.03
C THR A 66 9.59 -6.94 2.37
N ALA A 67 8.61 -6.14 2.82
CA ALA A 67 7.86 -6.44 4.03
C ALA A 67 7.03 -7.71 3.83
N VAL A 68 6.93 -8.51 4.89
CA VAL A 68 6.14 -9.75 4.89
C VAL A 68 4.91 -9.54 5.76
N CYS A 69 3.74 -9.83 5.20
CA CYS A 69 2.49 -9.75 5.92
C CYS A 69 2.30 -11.00 6.78
N SER A 70 1.88 -10.80 8.03
CA SER A 70 2.00 -11.81 9.11
C SER A 70 1.00 -12.96 9.03
N PHE A 71 -0.17 -12.76 8.45
CA PHE A 71 -1.23 -13.78 8.37
C PHE A 71 -1.58 -14.16 6.93
N GLU A 72 -1.72 -13.18 6.04
CA GLU A 72 -2.07 -13.37 4.63
C GLU A 72 -1.33 -12.36 3.76
N THR A 73 -1.50 -12.42 2.44
CA THR A 73 -1.03 -11.38 1.53
C THR A 73 -1.74 -10.06 1.81
N CYS A 74 -1.00 -9.00 2.14
CA CYS A 74 -1.57 -7.65 2.13
C CYS A 74 -2.06 -7.36 0.72
N SER A 75 -3.36 -7.22 0.56
CA SER A 75 -4.00 -7.01 -0.74
C SER A 75 -5.11 -5.98 -0.61
N PHE A 76 -5.42 -5.36 -1.73
CA PHE A 76 -6.46 -4.34 -1.83
C PHE A 76 -7.35 -4.63 -3.03
N THR A 77 -8.63 -4.32 -2.91
CA THR A 77 -9.60 -4.42 -4.01
C THR A 77 -10.31 -3.09 -4.17
N TRP A 78 -10.28 -2.54 -5.37
CA TRP A 78 -11.13 -1.41 -5.74
C TRP A 78 -12.50 -1.94 -6.14
N ALA A 79 -13.47 -1.74 -5.24
CA ALA A 79 -14.89 -1.96 -5.44
C ALA A 79 -15.69 -0.72 -4.99
#